data_AF-A0AAD4SUH3-F1
#
_entry.id   AF-A0AAD4SUH3-F1
#
_cell.length_a   1.000
_cell.length_b   1.000
_cell.length_c   1.000
_cell.angle_alpha   90.00
_cell.angle_beta   90.00
_cell.angle_gamma   90.00
#
_symmetry.space_group_name_H-M   'P 1'
#
loop_
_entity.id
_entity.type
_entity.pdbx_description
1 polymer ?
#
loop_
_entity_poly.entity_id
_entity_poly.type
_entity_poly.pdbx_seq_one_letter_code
_entity_poly.pdbx_strand_id
1 'polypeptide(L)'
;MGTRSHCNINFLLLLLLFSVLVSKCSSIRFGPVTVHIQNDIEGYEVALDYHCFSDDDDLGQRTLHQGEEWHWKFGVIPGFTFFVCDMRWYDNRNYRWYDGKFEVYYANGLIGNRFNGFCGGNCQWSIRRDGAYLYRKDRKEWQRRGEWH
;
A
#
# COMPACT_ATOMS: atom_id res chain seq x y z
N MET A 1 -20.75 23.65 60.02
CA MET A 1 -19.98 22.73 59.17
C MET A 1 -20.94 21.77 58.49
N GLY A 2 -20.88 21.64 57.16
CA GLY A 2 -21.69 20.69 56.40
C GLY A 2 -22.09 21.20 55.03
N THR A 3 -21.12 21.35 54.11
CA THR A 3 -21.43 21.53 52.69
C THR A 3 -21.89 20.19 52.12
N ARG A 4 -23.16 20.11 51.72
CA ARG A 4 -23.72 18.94 51.04
C ARG A 4 -23.14 18.91 49.62
N SER A 5 -22.07 18.13 49.44
CA SER A 5 -21.57 17.75 48.12
C SER A 5 -22.61 16.83 47.47
N HIS A 6 -23.59 17.42 46.78
CA HIS A 6 -24.36 16.70 45.77
C HIS A 6 -23.43 16.50 44.58
N CYS A 7 -22.46 15.60 44.74
CA CYS A 7 -21.68 15.09 43.63
C CYS A 7 -22.69 14.56 42.61
N ASN A 8 -22.85 15.30 41.51
CA ASN A 8 -23.92 15.15 40.53
C ASN A 8 -24.01 13.69 40.08
N ILE A 9 -24.91 12.93 40.68
CA ILE A 9 -25.13 11.52 40.37
C ILE A 9 -25.46 11.35 38.88
N ASN A 10 -26.16 12.33 38.30
CA ASN A 10 -26.45 12.41 36.87
C ASN A 10 -25.20 12.67 36.02
N PHE A 11 -24.25 13.47 36.50
CA PHE A 11 -22.99 13.72 35.79
C PHE A 11 -22.08 12.50 35.84
N LEU A 12 -22.03 11.80 36.98
CA LEU A 12 -21.36 10.51 37.13
C LEU A 12 -21.97 9.44 36.22
N LEU A 13 -23.32 9.37 36.13
CA LEU A 13 -24.02 8.47 35.21
C LEU A 13 -23.76 8.80 33.74
N LEU A 14 -23.71 10.10 33.38
CA LEU A 14 -23.35 10.55 32.03
C LEU A 14 -21.91 10.20 31.65
N LEU A 15 -20.95 10.35 32.57
CA LEU A 15 -19.55 9.95 32.36
C LEU A 15 -19.39 8.43 32.21
N LEU A 16 -20.14 7.64 33.00
CA LEU A 16 -20.15 6.18 32.89
C LEU A 16 -20.75 5.72 31.55
N LEU A 17 -21.86 6.32 31.11
CA LEU A 17 -22.44 6.06 29.79
C LEU A 17 -21.48 6.43 28.65
N PHE A 18 -20.73 7.53 28.79
CA PHE A 18 -19.70 7.92 27.82
C PHE A 18 -18.53 6.93 27.79
N SER A 19 -18.08 6.43 28.96
CA SER A 19 -17.01 5.42 29.03
C SER A 19 -17.40 4.07 28.39
N VAL A 20 -18.68 3.68 28.47
CA VAL A 20 -19.23 2.48 27.81
C VAL A 20 -19.29 2.66 26.29
N LEU A 21 -19.45 3.90 25.80
CA LEU A 21 -19.42 4.23 24.36
C LEU A 21 -17.99 4.30 23.79
N VAL A 22 -16.97 4.56 24.62
CA VAL A 22 -15.56 4.63 24.19
C VAL A 22 -14.95 3.25 23.95
N SER A 23 -15.54 2.17 24.48
CA SER A 23 -14.99 0.82 24.34
C SER A 23 -15.53 0.09 23.10
N LYS A 24 -14.95 0.40 21.94
CA LYS A 24 -14.61 -0.54 20.87
C LYS A 24 -13.82 0.20 19.79
N CYS A 25 -12.62 0.66 20.12
CA CYS A 25 -11.60 0.79 19.09
C CYS A 25 -11.16 -0.63 18.73
N SER A 26 -11.98 -1.33 17.93
CA SER A 26 -11.54 -2.53 17.26
C SER A 26 -10.37 -2.08 16.39
N SER A 27 -9.15 -2.31 16.85
CA SER A 27 -7.97 -2.18 16.00
C SER A 27 -8.25 -3.07 14.80
N ILE A 28 -8.56 -2.45 13.65
CA ILE A 28 -8.75 -3.17 12.41
C ILE A 28 -7.38 -3.78 12.10
N ARG A 29 -7.19 -5.03 12.52
CA ARG A 29 -6.01 -5.80 12.18
C ARG A 29 -6.18 -6.22 10.75
N PHE A 30 -5.68 -5.42 9.83
CA PHE A 30 -5.46 -5.89 8.47
C PHE A 30 -4.39 -6.99 8.55
N GLY A 31 -4.64 -8.11 7.88
CA GLY A 31 -3.62 -9.15 7.73
C GLY A 31 -2.36 -8.58 7.06
N PRO A 32 -1.22 -9.29 7.18
CA PRO A 32 -0.01 -8.84 6.53
C PRO A 32 -0.22 -8.73 5.01
N VAL A 33 0.39 -7.73 4.41
CA VAL A 33 0.38 -7.51 2.97
C VAL A 33 1.75 -7.82 2.39
N THR A 34 1.76 -8.50 1.25
CA THR A 34 2.95 -8.67 0.42
C THR A 34 2.73 -7.95 -0.90
N VAL A 35 3.71 -7.15 -1.32
CA VAL A 35 3.76 -6.55 -2.66
C VAL A 35 4.87 -7.23 -3.44
N HIS A 36 4.56 -7.62 -4.67
CA HIS A 36 5.48 -8.24 -5.61
C HIS A 36 5.65 -7.32 -6.82
N ILE A 37 6.88 -7.07 -7.23
CA ILE A 37 7.25 -6.33 -8.45
C ILE A 37 8.02 -7.29 -9.35
N GLN A 38 7.46 -7.59 -10.51
CA GLN A 38 8.09 -8.45 -11.51
C GLN A 38 8.41 -7.64 -12.76
N ASN A 39 9.63 -7.81 -13.28
CA ASN A 39 10.05 -7.21 -14.54
C ASN A 39 9.61 -8.08 -15.73
N ASP A 40 8.46 -7.77 -16.31
CA ASP A 40 7.92 -8.40 -17.52
C ASP A 40 8.12 -7.51 -18.77
N ILE A 41 9.10 -6.62 -18.75
CA ILE A 41 9.40 -5.76 -19.89
C ILE A 41 10.07 -6.62 -20.96
N GLU A 42 9.36 -6.86 -22.05
CA GLU A 42 9.90 -7.60 -23.19
C GLU A 42 11.05 -6.85 -23.87
N GLY A 43 12.17 -7.53 -24.06
CA GLY A 43 13.32 -6.97 -24.77
C GLY A 43 14.55 -7.85 -24.65
N TYR A 44 15.68 -7.36 -25.17
CA TYR A 44 16.98 -7.98 -24.98
C TYR A 44 17.71 -7.23 -23.87
N GLU A 45 18.22 -7.97 -22.88
CA GLU A 45 18.98 -7.44 -21.73
C GLU A 45 18.27 -6.28 -21.00
N VAL A 46 16.95 -6.40 -20.82
CA VAL A 46 16.20 -5.35 -20.10
C VAL A 46 16.49 -5.42 -18.60
N ALA A 47 16.93 -4.28 -18.06
CA ALA A 47 17.10 -4.05 -16.64
C ALA A 47 16.14 -2.95 -16.19
N LEU A 48 15.37 -3.25 -15.13
CA LEU A 48 14.49 -2.32 -14.44
C LEU A 48 15.18 -1.84 -13.18
N ASP A 49 15.63 -0.60 -13.16
CA ASP A 49 16.09 0.06 -11.93
C ASP A 49 14.87 0.58 -11.17
N TYR A 50 14.82 0.35 -9.86
CA TYR A 50 13.71 0.84 -9.03
C TYR A 50 14.13 1.17 -7.61
N HIS A 51 13.42 2.12 -7.02
CA HIS A 51 13.52 2.52 -5.63
C HIS A 51 12.12 2.60 -5.03
N CYS A 52 11.81 1.70 -4.11
CA CYS A 52 10.51 1.69 -3.43
C CYS A 52 10.64 2.23 -2.01
N PHE A 53 9.66 3.02 -1.59
CA PHE A 53 9.65 3.65 -0.27
C PHE A 53 8.22 3.99 0.17
N SER A 54 8.06 4.20 1.47
CA SER A 54 6.92 4.86 2.10
C SER A 54 7.40 6.14 2.82
N ASP A 55 6.53 6.82 3.56
CA ASP A 55 6.96 7.95 4.43
C ASP A 55 7.93 7.49 5.54
N ASP A 56 7.74 6.28 6.06
CA ASP A 56 8.47 5.78 7.24
C ASP A 56 9.56 4.77 6.90
N ASP A 57 9.46 4.08 5.75
CA ASP A 57 10.32 2.96 5.37
C ASP A 57 10.89 3.14 3.96
N ASP A 58 12.21 3.28 3.86
CA ASP A 58 12.95 3.20 2.60
C ASP A 58 13.37 1.74 2.34
N LEU A 59 12.91 1.14 1.23
CA LEU A 59 13.21 -0.24 0.87
C LEU A 59 14.47 -0.37 -0.02
N GLY A 60 15.05 0.78 -0.40
CA GLY A 60 16.31 0.94 -1.12
C GLY A 60 16.21 0.86 -2.65
N GLN A 61 17.32 1.24 -3.28
CA GLN A 61 17.55 1.12 -4.72
C GLN A 61 17.97 -0.30 -5.09
N ARG A 62 17.37 -0.86 -6.15
CA ARG A 62 17.62 -2.20 -6.66
C ARG A 62 17.49 -2.22 -8.19
N THR A 63 17.85 -3.35 -8.79
CA THR A 63 17.66 -3.63 -10.22
C THR A 63 17.07 -5.03 -10.37
N LEU A 64 16.11 -5.20 -11.29
CA LEU A 64 15.57 -6.49 -11.72
C LEU A 64 15.87 -6.70 -13.19
N HIS A 65 16.49 -7.82 -13.54
CA HIS A 65 16.57 -8.30 -14.92
C HIS A 65 15.23 -8.88 -15.38
N GLN A 66 15.08 -9.04 -16.69
CA GLN A 66 13.86 -9.57 -17.28
C GLN A 66 13.47 -10.93 -16.66
N GLY A 67 12.23 -11.05 -16.21
CA GLY A 67 11.66 -12.22 -15.56
C GLY A 67 11.95 -12.33 -14.06
N GLU A 68 12.79 -11.46 -13.50
CA GLU A 68 13.04 -11.43 -12.06
C GLU A 68 11.91 -10.74 -11.30
N GLU A 69 11.70 -11.17 -10.06
CA GLU A 69 10.74 -10.60 -9.11
C GLU A 69 11.45 -10.20 -7.82
N TRP A 70 11.01 -9.07 -7.25
CA TRP A 70 11.27 -8.73 -5.87
C TRP A 70 9.98 -8.50 -5.10
N HIS A 71 9.98 -8.85 -3.81
CA HIS A 71 8.83 -8.65 -2.95
C HIS A 71 9.23 -8.29 -1.51
N TRP A 72 8.30 -7.67 -0.81
CA TRP A 72 8.42 -7.36 0.62
C TRP A 72 7.08 -7.52 1.30
N LYS A 73 7.13 -7.78 2.61
CA LYS A 73 5.97 -8.02 3.45
C LYS A 73 5.93 -6.99 4.58
N PHE A 74 4.76 -6.42 4.82
CA PHE A 74 4.54 -5.41 5.86
C PHE A 74 3.18 -5.60 6.54
N GLY A 75 3.03 -4.98 7.71
CA GLY A 75 1.75 -4.85 8.40
C GLY A 75 1.11 -3.51 8.09
N VAL A 76 -0.22 -3.47 7.96
CA VAL A 76 -0.95 -2.19 7.81
C VAL A 76 -1.19 -1.62 9.20
N ILE A 77 -0.74 -0.39 9.41
CA ILE A 77 -0.84 0.31 10.69
C ILE A 77 -2.12 1.18 10.68
N PRO A 78 -2.84 1.35 11.80
CA PRO A 78 -3.99 2.26 11.84
C PRO A 78 -3.55 3.69 11.49
N GLY A 79 -4.19 4.29 10.48
CA GLY A 79 -3.79 5.59 9.94
C GLY A 79 -3.61 5.51 8.44
N PHE A 80 -2.39 5.73 7.94
CA PHE A 80 -2.04 5.63 6.53
C PHE A 80 -0.90 4.64 6.35
N THR A 81 -0.98 3.81 5.31
CA THR A 81 0.14 3.00 4.85
C THR A 81 0.15 3.09 3.33
N PHE A 82 1.20 3.64 2.75
CA PHE A 82 1.35 3.74 1.31
C PHE A 82 2.76 3.34 0.91
N PHE A 83 2.91 2.79 -0.30
CA PHE A 83 4.21 2.54 -0.89
C PHE A 83 4.20 3.03 -2.33
N VAL A 84 5.27 3.71 -2.70
CA VAL A 84 5.52 4.19 -4.05
C VAL A 84 6.86 3.63 -4.52
N CYS A 85 6.95 3.33 -5.81
CA CYS A 85 8.19 2.94 -6.46
C CYS A 85 8.50 3.89 -7.60
N ASP A 86 9.66 4.53 -7.53
CA ASP A 86 10.26 5.22 -8.66
C ASP A 86 11.00 4.17 -9.49
N MET A 87 10.70 4.09 -10.78
CA MET A 87 11.16 3.04 -11.68
C MET A 87 11.67 3.65 -12.97
N ARG A 88 12.70 3.03 -13.56
CA ARG A 88 13.19 3.39 -14.89
C ARG A 88 13.81 2.21 -15.59
N TRP A 89 13.79 2.24 -16.91
CA TRP A 89 14.45 1.24 -17.75
C TRP A 89 14.87 1.85 -19.08
N TYR A 90 15.82 1.20 -19.74
CA TYR A 90 16.30 1.60 -21.06
C TYR A 90 15.80 0.65 -22.14
N ASP A 91 15.18 1.19 -23.19
CA ASP A 91 14.71 0.41 -24.31
C ASP A 91 15.73 0.39 -25.44
N ASN A 92 16.44 -0.73 -25.55
CA ASN A 92 17.41 -0.98 -26.61
C ASN A 92 16.80 -0.92 -28.03
N ARG A 93 15.47 -1.01 -28.19
CA ARG A 93 14.82 -0.98 -29.51
C ARG A 93 14.70 0.43 -30.09
N ASN A 94 14.53 1.43 -29.24
CA ASN A 94 14.35 2.82 -29.68
C ASN A 94 15.37 3.78 -29.07
N TYR A 95 16.32 3.26 -28.27
CA TYR A 95 17.40 3.98 -27.62
C TYR A 95 16.90 5.09 -26.67
N ARG A 96 15.83 4.82 -25.94
CA ARG A 96 15.22 5.78 -24.99
C ARG A 96 15.17 5.23 -23.59
N TRP A 97 15.31 6.14 -22.63
CA TRP A 97 14.95 5.91 -21.24
C TRP A 97 13.46 6.14 -21.06
N TYR A 98 12.88 5.32 -20.19
CA TYR A 98 11.54 5.46 -19.67
C TYR A 98 11.62 5.52 -18.16
N ASP A 99 10.86 6.42 -17.55
CA ASP A 99 10.75 6.52 -16.10
C ASP A 99 9.29 6.69 -15.67
N GLY A 100 9.01 6.35 -14.42
CA GLY A 100 7.66 6.40 -13.89
C GLY A 100 7.64 6.23 -12.38
N LYS A 101 6.67 6.90 -11.74
CA LYS A 101 6.41 6.81 -10.31
C LYS A 101 5.09 6.10 -10.10
N PHE A 102 5.13 4.91 -9.49
CA PHE A 102 3.97 4.03 -9.36
C PHE A 102 3.57 3.83 -7.91
N GLU A 103 2.32 4.18 -7.59
CA GLU A 103 1.70 3.84 -6.30
C GLU A 103 1.37 2.34 -6.28
N VAL A 104 2.22 1.56 -5.60
CA VAL A 104 2.11 0.10 -5.57
C VAL A 104 1.22 -0.42 -4.45
N TYR A 105 0.97 0.43 -3.44
CA TYR A 105 0.05 0.14 -2.35
C TYR A 105 -0.47 1.40 -1.67
N TYR A 106 -1.73 1.36 -1.23
CA TYR A 106 -2.35 2.43 -0.43
C TYR A 106 -3.45 1.89 0.48
N ALA A 107 -3.37 2.24 1.76
CA ALA A 107 -4.40 2.02 2.76
C ALA A 107 -4.57 3.27 3.64
N ASN A 108 -5.83 3.61 3.94
CA ASN A 108 -6.19 4.71 4.82
C ASN A 108 -7.26 4.22 5.81
N GLY A 109 -7.11 4.52 7.10
CA GLY A 109 -8.00 4.09 8.17
C GLY A 109 -9.43 4.62 8.07
N LEU A 110 -9.68 5.70 7.33
CA LEU A 110 -11.00 6.28 7.10
C LEU A 110 -11.71 5.73 5.85
N ILE A 111 -10.94 5.41 4.79
CA ILE A 111 -11.46 4.97 3.47
C ILE A 111 -11.32 3.45 3.30
N GLY A 112 -10.59 2.79 4.21
CA GLY A 112 -10.22 1.39 4.12
C GLY A 112 -9.02 1.15 3.19
N ASN A 113 -8.67 -0.12 3.07
CA ASN A 113 -7.59 -0.56 2.20
C ASN A 113 -8.13 -0.78 0.78
N ARG A 114 -7.94 0.20 -0.11
CA ARG A 114 -8.38 0.15 -1.52
C ARG A 114 -7.83 -1.08 -2.25
N PHE A 115 -6.62 -1.49 -1.92
CA PHE A 115 -5.96 -2.64 -2.53
C PHE A 115 -6.44 -3.98 -1.97
N ASN A 116 -6.97 -4.04 -0.74
CA ASN A 116 -7.48 -5.29 -0.18
C ASN A 116 -8.60 -5.88 -1.04
N GLY A 117 -9.49 -5.04 -1.57
CA GLY A 117 -10.54 -5.48 -2.50
C GLY A 117 -10.01 -5.98 -3.86
N PHE A 118 -8.78 -5.62 -4.22
CA PHE A 118 -8.17 -5.97 -5.51
C PHE A 118 -7.24 -7.18 -5.41
N CYS A 119 -6.38 -7.22 -4.40
CA CYS A 119 -5.31 -8.22 -4.26
C CYS A 119 -5.41 -9.07 -2.98
N GLY A 120 -6.33 -8.80 -2.06
CA GLY A 120 -6.56 -9.63 -0.87
C GLY A 120 -5.30 -9.83 -0.01
N GLY A 121 -4.44 -8.81 0.09
CA GLY A 121 -3.18 -8.86 0.85
C GLY A 121 -1.98 -9.45 0.11
N ASN A 122 -2.11 -9.90 -1.14
CA ASN A 122 -0.95 -10.25 -1.97
C ASN A 122 -1.11 -9.60 -3.34
N CYS A 123 -0.41 -8.47 -3.51
CA CYS A 123 -0.54 -7.53 -4.62
C CYS A 123 0.60 -7.76 -5.61
N GLN A 124 0.25 -8.29 -6.77
CA GLN A 124 1.18 -8.67 -7.81
C GLN A 124 1.22 -7.58 -8.87
N TRP A 125 2.40 -7.02 -9.11
CA TRP A 125 2.66 -6.04 -10.15
C TRP A 125 3.53 -6.63 -11.25
N SER A 126 3.04 -6.52 -12.48
CA SER A 126 3.74 -6.87 -13.71
C SER A 126 4.13 -5.58 -14.39
N ILE A 127 5.44 -5.29 -14.43
CA ILE A 127 5.99 -4.09 -15.05
C ILE A 127 6.27 -4.43 -16.52
N ARG A 128 5.65 -3.71 -17.44
CA ARG A 128 5.65 -4.03 -18.88
C ARG A 128 6.11 -2.82 -19.69
N ARG A 129 6.39 -3.05 -20.97
CA ARG A 129 6.83 -2.01 -21.90
C ARG A 129 5.90 -0.79 -21.96
N ASP A 130 4.61 -0.97 -21.76
CA ASP A 130 3.59 0.10 -21.84
C ASP A 130 3.10 0.60 -20.47
N GLY A 131 3.60 0.06 -19.37
CA GLY A 131 3.31 0.57 -18.03
C GLY A 131 3.26 -0.51 -16.95
N ALA A 132 2.72 -0.13 -15.79
CA ALA A 132 2.60 -0.97 -14.61
C ALA A 132 1.19 -1.58 -14.50
N TYR A 133 1.12 -2.89 -14.31
CA TYR A 133 -0.13 -3.63 -14.22
C TYR A 133 -0.30 -4.28 -12.84
N LEU A 134 -1.45 -4.09 -12.22
CA LEU A 134 -1.85 -4.78 -10.99
C LEU A 134 -2.75 -5.96 -11.33
N TYR A 135 -2.46 -7.14 -10.78
CA TYR A 135 -3.37 -8.27 -10.88
C TYR A 135 -4.60 -8.10 -9.96
N ARG A 136 -5.78 -8.09 -10.58
CA ARG A 136 -7.09 -8.00 -9.91
C ARG A 136 -7.60 -9.41 -9.61
N LYS A 137 -7.48 -9.87 -8.37
CA LYS A 137 -7.98 -11.19 -7.95
C LYS A 137 -9.50 -11.32 -8.07
N ASP A 138 -10.22 -10.23 -7.83
CA ASP A 138 -11.67 -10.17 -7.93
C ASP A 138 -12.19 -10.40 -9.35
N ARG A 139 -11.39 -10.04 -10.36
CA ARG A 139 -11.73 -10.16 -11.78
C ARG A 139 -10.90 -11.19 -12.55
N LYS A 140 -9.82 -11.69 -11.92
CA LYS A 140 -8.82 -12.58 -12.52
C LYS A 140 -8.17 -11.99 -13.79
N GLU A 141 -7.83 -10.71 -13.74
CA GLU A 141 -7.26 -9.99 -14.88
C GLU A 141 -6.13 -9.05 -14.47
N TRP A 142 -5.24 -8.73 -15.40
CA TRP A 142 -4.24 -7.67 -15.24
C TRP A 142 -4.85 -6.32 -15.62
N GLN A 143 -4.80 -5.36 -14.71
CA GLN A 143 -5.30 -4.01 -14.95
C GLN A 143 -4.13 -3.02 -14.98
N ARG A 144 -3.97 -2.27 -16.07
CA ARG A 144 -2.99 -1.18 -16.14
C ARG A 144 -3.36 -0.10 -15.12
N ARG A 145 -2.38 0.35 -14.34
CA ARG A 145 -2.56 1.36 -13.28
C ARG A 145 -1.67 2.58 -13.45
N GLY A 146 -0.61 2.47 -14.23
CA GLY A 146 0.24 3.60 -14.61
C GLY A 146 0.92 3.35 -15.94
N GLU A 147 1.39 4.42 -16.55
CA GLU A 147 2.14 4.44 -17.80
C GLU A 147 3.51 5.11 -17.58
N TRP A 148 4.43 4.89 -18.51
CA TRP A 148 5.74 5.54 -18.50
C TRP A 148 5.63 6.99 -19.01
N HIS A 149 6.56 7.84 -18.59
CA HIS A 149 6.73 9.19 -19.14
C HIS A 149 7.93 9.27 -20.11
#